data_AF-A0A413RJX9-F1
#
_entry.id   AF-A0A413RJX9-F1
#
_cell.length_a   1.000
_cell.length_b   1.000
_cell.length_c   1.000
_cell.angle_alpha   90.00
_cell.angle_beta   90.00
_cell.angle_gamma   90.00
#
_symmetry.space_group_name_H-M   'P 1'
#
loop_
_entity.id
_entity.type
_entity.pdbx_description
1 polymer ?
#
loop_
_entity_poly.entity_id
_entity_poly.type
_entity_poly.pdbx_seq_one_letter_code
_entity_poly.pdbx_strand_id
1 'polypeptide(L)'
;MTRSGIDLSAIDPDTRPQDDLFRHVNGRWIDSHEIPADRAMDGSFRALHDQAEEHVRDIITDSATDDAEGVAAKIGAVYASFMDTDAV
;
A
#
# COMPACT_ATOMS: atom_id res chain seq x y z
N MET A 1 0.55 16.94 -8.48
CA MET A 1 -0.26 16.11 -9.41
C MET A 1 -0.21 16.71 -10.80
N THR A 2 0.02 15.89 -11.82
CA THR A 2 -0.13 16.33 -13.22
C THR A 2 -1.59 16.69 -13.49
N ARG A 3 -1.84 17.70 -14.32
CA ARG A 3 -3.20 18.21 -14.61
C ARG A 3 -4.14 17.13 -15.18
N SER A 4 -3.59 16.11 -15.82
CA SER A 4 -4.34 15.00 -16.45
C SER A 4 -4.61 13.83 -15.52
N GLY A 5 -3.89 13.71 -14.38
CA GLY A 5 -3.93 12.51 -13.54
C GLY A 5 -3.17 11.30 -14.11
N ILE A 6 -2.46 11.46 -15.24
CA ILE A 6 -1.61 10.43 -15.81
C ILE A 6 -0.17 10.68 -15.38
N ASP A 7 0.47 9.66 -14.81
CA ASP A 7 1.91 9.65 -14.59
C ASP A 7 2.63 9.25 -15.88
N LEU A 8 3.59 10.08 -16.30
CA LEU A 8 4.39 9.88 -17.50
C LEU A 8 5.84 9.49 -17.17
N SER A 9 6.19 9.42 -15.89
CA SER A 9 7.56 9.14 -15.44
C SER A 9 8.01 7.72 -15.80
N ALA A 10 7.07 6.76 -15.79
CA ALA A 10 7.30 5.35 -16.06
C ALA A 10 7.32 4.98 -17.56
N ILE A 11 7.06 5.94 -18.46
CA ILE A 11 7.00 5.67 -19.90
C ILE A 11 8.33 5.14 -20.41
N ASP A 12 8.24 4.06 -21.19
CA ASP A 12 9.30 3.53 -22.02
C ASP A 12 9.13 4.02 -23.48
N PRO A 13 9.98 4.95 -23.94
CA PRO A 13 9.86 5.53 -25.28
C PRO A 13 10.29 4.58 -26.40
N ASP A 14 11.03 3.52 -26.09
CA ASP A 14 11.54 2.57 -27.08
C ASP A 14 10.48 1.53 -27.46
N THR A 15 9.52 1.30 -26.57
CA THR A 15 8.34 0.48 -26.87
C THR A 15 7.25 1.31 -27.54
N ARG A 16 6.86 0.98 -28.77
CA ARG A 16 5.76 1.66 -29.46
C ARG A 16 4.41 1.33 -28.80
N PRO A 17 3.54 2.32 -28.51
CA PRO A 17 2.25 2.07 -27.84
C PRO A 17 1.27 1.27 -28.69
N GLN A 18 1.43 1.24 -30.02
CA GLN A 18 0.59 0.42 -30.91
C GLN A 18 0.98 -1.07 -30.87
N ASP A 19 2.21 -1.37 -30.47
CA ASP A 19 2.74 -2.73 -30.41
C ASP A 19 2.51 -3.31 -28.99
N ASP A 20 2.78 -2.52 -27.95
CA ASP A 20 2.47 -2.86 -26.55
C ASP A 20 2.24 -1.59 -25.70
N LEU A 21 0.96 -1.25 -25.48
CA LEU A 21 0.60 -0.10 -24.66
C LEU A 21 0.97 -0.27 -23.19
N PHE A 22 0.89 -1.49 -22.65
CA PHE A 22 1.16 -1.74 -21.24
C PHE A 22 2.64 -1.51 -20.94
N ARG A 23 3.51 -2.04 -21.81
CA ARG A 23 4.95 -1.84 -21.69
C ARG A 23 5.38 -0.41 -22.04
N HIS A 24 4.74 0.24 -23.01
CA HIS A 24 5.00 1.65 -23.30
C HIS A 24 4.73 2.55 -22.07
N VAL A 25 3.61 2.35 -21.38
CA VAL A 25 3.22 3.22 -20.25
C VAL A 25 3.99 2.91 -18.97
N ASN A 26 4.21 1.62 -18.67
CA ASN A 26 4.75 1.18 -17.37
C ASN A 26 6.20 0.70 -17.43
N GLY A 27 6.83 0.77 -18.59
CA GLY A 27 8.02 0.00 -18.87
C GLY A 27 9.21 0.26 -17.96
N ARG A 28 9.49 1.53 -17.65
CA ARG A 28 10.57 1.85 -16.71
C ARG A 28 10.29 1.35 -15.30
N TRP A 29 9.03 1.36 -14.87
CA TRP A 29 8.64 0.83 -13.57
C TRP A 29 8.82 -0.70 -13.54
N ILE A 30 8.39 -1.40 -14.60
CA ILE A 30 8.58 -2.86 -14.71
C ILE A 30 10.05 -3.26 -14.63
N ASP A 31 10.95 -2.48 -15.24
CA ASP A 31 12.39 -2.80 -15.29
C ASP A 31 13.14 -2.50 -13.99
N SER A 32 12.65 -1.56 -13.19
CA SER A 32 13.38 -1.06 -12.01
C SER A 32 12.73 -1.41 -10.69
N HIS A 33 11.44 -1.76 -10.69
CA HIS A 33 10.72 -2.09 -9.47
C HIS A 33 11.03 -3.50 -9.03
N GLU A 34 11.54 -3.63 -7.81
CA GLU A 34 11.69 -4.92 -7.14
C GLU A 34 10.46 -5.21 -6.30
N ILE A 35 9.87 -6.40 -6.48
CA ILE A 35 8.76 -6.84 -5.62
C ILE A 35 9.31 -7.03 -4.20
N PRO A 36 8.77 -6.34 -3.18
CA PRO A 36 9.20 -6.53 -1.79
C PRO A 36 9.13 -8.00 -1.35
N ALA A 37 10.07 -8.43 -0.51
CA ALA A 37 10.21 -9.85 -0.16
C ALA A 37 9.03 -10.45 0.65
N ASP A 38 8.18 -9.60 1.21
CA ASP A 38 6.99 -9.99 1.98
C ASP A 38 5.77 -10.31 1.10
N ARG A 39 5.88 -10.13 -0.22
CA ARG A 39 4.76 -10.29 -1.16
C ARG A 39 5.19 -10.95 -2.47
N ALA A 40 4.23 -11.59 -3.13
CA ALA A 40 4.45 -12.25 -4.42
C ALA A 40 4.18 -11.34 -5.62
N MET A 41 3.47 -10.22 -5.42
CA MET A 41 3.06 -9.29 -6.46
C MET A 41 3.00 -7.87 -5.91
N ASP A 42 3.23 -6.89 -6.77
CA ASP A 42 3.17 -5.48 -6.42
C ASP A 42 2.64 -4.63 -7.58
N GLY A 43 2.24 -3.38 -7.30
CA GLY A 43 1.70 -2.45 -8.27
C GLY A 43 0.71 -1.47 -7.63
N SER A 44 -0.04 -0.74 -8.47
CA SER A 44 -0.92 0.34 -8.02
C SER A 44 -1.97 -0.08 -6.97
N PHE A 45 -2.57 -1.26 -7.13
CA PHE A 45 -3.53 -1.78 -6.14
C PHE A 45 -2.88 -2.11 -4.80
N ARG A 46 -1.65 -2.61 -4.80
CA ARG A 46 -0.92 -2.90 -3.58
C ARG A 46 -0.48 -1.61 -2.89
N ALA A 47 -0.03 -0.61 -3.64
CA ALA A 47 0.26 0.72 -3.10
C ALA A 47 -0.95 1.35 -2.39
N LEU A 48 -2.14 1.24 -2.98
CA LEU A 48 -3.38 1.69 -2.34
C LEU A 48 -3.74 0.88 -1.09
N HIS A 49 -3.49 -0.43 -1.12
CA HIS A 49 -3.70 -1.28 0.05
C HIS A 49 -2.74 -0.91 1.18
N ASP A 50 -1.45 -0.76 0.91
CA ASP A 50 -0.43 -0.36 1.90
C ASP A 50 -0.83 0.95 2.58
N GLN A 51 -1.24 1.95 1.79
CA GLN A 51 -1.71 3.23 2.34
C GLN A 51 -2.98 3.08 3.19
N ALA A 52 -3.92 2.23 2.77
CA ALA A 52 -5.13 1.97 3.56
C ALA A 52 -4.82 1.24 4.87
N GLU A 53 -3.88 0.30 4.85
CA GLU A 53 -3.41 -0.44 6.02
C GLU A 53 -2.76 0.50 7.05
N GLU A 54 -1.93 1.44 6.60
CA GLU A 54 -1.37 2.51 7.45
C GLU A 54 -2.48 3.35 8.09
N HIS A 55 -3.46 3.83 7.32
CA HIS A 55 -4.56 4.61 7.87
C HIS A 55 -5.41 3.82 8.87
N VAL A 56 -5.69 2.54 8.62
CA VAL A 56 -6.41 1.68 9.57
C VAL A 56 -5.61 1.49 10.85
N ARG A 57 -4.30 1.24 10.75
CA ARG A 57 -3.42 1.17 11.91
C ARG A 57 -3.50 2.45 12.74
N ASP A 58 -3.38 3.60 12.10
CA ASP A 58 -3.41 4.90 12.78
C ASP A 58 -4.75 5.12 13.50
N ILE A 59 -5.89 4.79 12.85
CA ILE A 59 -7.22 4.82 13.48
C ILE A 59 -7.28 3.91 14.70
N ILE A 60 -6.75 2.68 14.61
CA ILE A 60 -6.74 1.73 15.72
C ILE A 60 -5.93 2.29 16.90
N THR A 61 -4.71 2.79 16.63
CA THR A 61 -3.82 3.30 17.67
C THR A 61 -4.34 4.57 18.33
N ASP A 62 -4.99 5.45 17.56
CA ASP A 62 -5.58 6.69 18.07
C ASP A 62 -6.86 6.42 18.88
N SER A 63 -7.66 5.43 18.47
CA SER A 63 -8.93 5.11 19.16
C SER A 63 -8.76 4.35 20.48
N ALA A 64 -7.59 3.76 20.72
CA ALA A 64 -7.32 2.93 21.89
C ALA A 64 -7.14 3.75 23.20
N THR A 65 -7.11 5.08 23.14
CA THR A 65 -6.80 5.95 24.30
C THR A 65 -8.02 6.45 25.07
N ASP A 66 -9.22 6.41 24.49
CA ASP A 66 -10.30 7.31 24.92
C ASP A 66 -11.45 6.67 25.70
N ASP A 67 -11.62 5.34 25.67
CA ASP A 67 -12.68 4.67 26.44
C ASP A 67 -12.29 3.22 26.77
N ALA A 68 -12.34 2.85 28.06
CA ALA A 68 -12.03 1.49 28.53
C ALA A 68 -13.16 0.47 28.23
N GLU A 69 -14.28 0.93 27.67
CA GLU A 69 -15.46 0.11 27.36
C GLU A 69 -15.94 0.38 25.92
N GLY A 70 -16.52 -0.64 25.27
CA GLY A 70 -17.09 -0.50 23.91
C GLY A 70 -16.27 -1.14 22.80
N VAL A 71 -16.61 -0.83 21.55
CA VAL A 71 -16.04 -1.49 20.35
C VAL A 71 -14.61 -1.02 20.08
N ALA A 72 -14.31 0.27 20.26
CA ALA A 72 -12.96 0.82 20.09
C ALA A 72 -11.95 0.15 21.03
N ALA A 73 -12.29 0.04 22.32
CA ALA A 73 -11.48 -0.67 23.32
C ALA A 73 -11.16 -2.12 22.90
N LYS A 74 -12.14 -2.85 22.36
CA LYS A 74 -11.96 -4.23 21.90
C LYS A 74 -11.03 -4.32 20.70
N ILE A 75 -11.14 -3.40 19.75
CA ILE A 75 -10.27 -3.37 18.56
C ILE A 75 -8.82 -3.08 18.98
N GLY A 76 -8.61 -2.08 19.85
CA GLY A 76 -7.29 -1.76 20.39
C GLY A 76 -6.68 -2.92 21.17
N ALA A 77 -7.46 -3.60 22.01
CA ALA A 77 -6.99 -4.76 22.77
C ALA A 77 -6.58 -5.95 21.88
N VAL A 78 -7.35 -6.26 20.84
CA VAL A 78 -7.00 -7.33 19.89
C VAL A 78 -5.72 -6.98 19.13
N TYR A 79 -5.60 -5.74 18.66
CA TYR A 79 -4.38 -5.27 17.99
C TYR A 79 -3.16 -5.36 18.91
N ALA A 80 -3.26 -4.85 20.14
CA ALA A 80 -2.16 -4.92 21.12
C ALA A 80 -1.76 -6.37 21.43
N SER A 81 -2.73 -7.27 21.59
CA SER A 81 -2.47 -8.68 21.84
C SER A 81 -1.75 -9.38 20.69
N PHE A 82 -2.00 -8.97 19.44
CA PHE A 82 -1.30 -9.53 18.29
C PHE A 82 0.12 -8.99 18.16
N MET A 83 0.32 -7.73 18.53
CA MET A 83 1.62 -7.05 18.41
C MET A 83 2.59 -7.37 19.56
N ASP A 84 2.12 -7.91 20.69
CA ASP A 84 2.95 -8.31 21.82
C ASP A 84 3.69 -9.63 21.55
N THR A 85 4.83 -9.53 20.87
CA THR A 85 5.65 -10.70 20.51
C THR A 85 6.42 -11.28 21.68
N ASP A 86 6.61 -10.54 22.78
CA ASP A 86 7.34 -11.01 23.97
C ASP A 86 6.49 -11.94 24.85
N ALA A 87 5.16 -11.91 24.67
CA ALA A 87 4.22 -12.77 25.38
C ALA A 87 4.19 -14.22 24.89
N VAL A 88 4.97 -14.58 23.86
CA VAL A 88 5.04 -15.92 23.22
C VAL A 88 6.44 -16.52 23.31
#